data_AF-A0AAD2H3R0-F1
#
_entry.id   AF-A0AAD2H3R0-F1
#
_cell.length_a   1.000
_cell.length_b   1.000
_cell.length_c   1.000
_cell.angle_alpha   90.00
_cell.angle_beta   90.00
_cell.angle_gamma   90.00
#
_symmetry.space_group_name_H-M   'P 1'
#
loop_
_entity.id
_entity.type
_entity.pdbx_description
1 polymer ?
#
loop_
_entity_poly.entity_id
_entity_poly.type
_entity_poly.pdbx_seq_one_letter_code
_entity_poly.pdbx_strand_id
1 'polypeptide(L)'
;MAALRTRARHHHMTREFHFESNMLRHTRDERRSVKVYFLFNIRAQSEDRISTPISSPSILRMAESSTPLNPQLIERCISPLHSHFMATNIEAKGPVHDLPTPDPESPMRTRKPYRFSTLCATVENPDMKDQYGSSSVPIYQSSTFKGIGNAFDYSRSGNPTRSHLEHHLAKISSAAHALTVASGMAALDIILRILKPGDEIIAGDDLYGGTNRLLTHIRTHGGIVVHHVDTTDPTSVLKYLKAGKTAMVLLESPTNPLLKIADLASISRDVKERAPDTIVVVDNTMMSPYLQRPLEHGADIVYDSATKYLSGHHDLMAGVITCNRDDLHKQMAFTINSVGNALAPNDCFLLLRGTKTLALRMDRQQATSQLVASYLHGLGFKTNYPGLPDHPGREIHERIATGNGAVLSFETGDKELSERIVGGTRLWGISVSFGCVNSLISMPCVMSHASIDPAVRAERGLPENLIRLCVGIEDPGDLIDDLENALMEAGAIAFDSQQNKYIRVRPTLNEQLNTAVQKLGLEETVDQEWFVSAPGKIILFGEHAVVHGVTAIAASVDLRCFGLATPRNDGRVSVHFTDIDNFYHEWDTQSLPWDAVTP
;
A
#
# COMPACT_ATOMS: atom_id res chain seq x y z
N MET A 1 -2.36 -15.56 -50.93
CA MET A 1 -2.32 -14.11 -50.63
C MET A 1 -2.58 -13.89 -49.15
N ALA A 2 -1.55 -13.84 -48.33
CA ALA A 2 -1.62 -13.34 -46.96
C ALA A 2 -0.25 -12.76 -46.61
N ALA A 3 -0.20 -11.46 -46.38
CA ALA A 3 1.00 -10.70 -46.07
C ALA A 3 1.01 -10.31 -44.59
N LEU A 4 2.17 -10.51 -43.96
CA LEU A 4 2.85 -9.68 -42.96
C LEU A 4 2.03 -9.06 -41.81
N ARG A 5 2.39 -9.45 -40.58
CA ARG A 5 2.69 -8.48 -39.50
C ARG A 5 3.60 -9.09 -38.42
N THR A 6 4.78 -8.54 -38.36
CA THR A 6 5.82 -8.65 -37.33
C THR A 6 5.31 -8.14 -35.97
N ARG A 7 5.59 -8.85 -34.88
CA ARG A 7 5.57 -8.30 -33.52
C ARG A 7 6.77 -8.84 -32.74
N ALA A 8 7.67 -7.94 -32.39
CA ALA A 8 8.73 -8.15 -31.42
C ALA A 8 8.13 -8.37 -30.02
N ARG A 9 8.63 -9.36 -29.28
CA ARG A 9 8.46 -9.48 -27.83
C ARG A 9 9.82 -9.81 -27.23
N HIS A 10 10.34 -8.91 -26.40
CA HIS A 10 11.56 -9.13 -25.63
C HIS A 10 11.30 -10.14 -24.51
N HIS A 11 12.24 -11.07 -24.33
CA HIS A 11 12.22 -12.17 -23.37
C HIS A 11 12.70 -11.72 -21.98
N HIS A 12 11.99 -12.16 -20.94
CA HIS A 12 12.61 -12.52 -19.65
C HIS A 12 12.60 -14.04 -19.58
N MET A 13 13.77 -14.68 -19.64
CA MET A 13 13.91 -16.12 -19.43
C MET A 13 14.14 -16.40 -17.95
N THR A 14 13.15 -17.02 -17.30
CA THR A 14 13.37 -17.81 -16.08
C THR A 14 13.34 -19.27 -16.57
N ARG A 15 14.39 -20.05 -16.37
CA ARG A 15 14.40 -21.48 -16.72
C ARG A 15 14.51 -22.30 -15.44
N GLU A 16 13.52 -23.16 -15.21
CA GLU A 16 13.51 -24.14 -14.12
C GLU A 16 14.21 -25.43 -14.58
N PHE A 17 14.99 -26.04 -13.68
CA PHE A 17 15.68 -27.30 -13.94
C PHE A 17 15.20 -28.37 -12.97
N HIS A 18 14.91 -29.57 -13.48
CA HIS A 18 14.51 -30.74 -12.69
C HIS A 18 15.61 -31.79 -12.73
N PHE A 19 16.08 -32.24 -11.57
CA PHE A 19 17.08 -33.31 -11.44
C PHE A 19 16.53 -34.43 -10.54
N GLU A 20 16.60 -35.67 -11.03
CA GLU A 20 16.29 -36.87 -10.23
C GLU A 20 17.58 -37.46 -9.65
N SER A 21 17.59 -37.82 -8.37
CA SER A 21 18.62 -38.70 -7.79
C SER A 21 17.99 -39.85 -7.02
N ASN A 22 18.54 -41.06 -7.19
CA ASN A 22 18.22 -42.23 -6.38
C ASN A 22 19.28 -42.37 -5.28
N MET A 23 18.96 -41.95 -4.05
CA MET A 23 19.80 -42.30 -2.89
C MET A 23 19.44 -43.70 -2.38
N LEU A 24 20.40 -44.62 -2.50
CA LEU A 24 20.35 -45.95 -1.86
C LEU A 24 20.51 -45.80 -0.35
N ARG A 25 19.53 -46.26 0.43
CA ARG A 25 19.71 -46.53 1.87
C ARG A 25 19.77 -48.04 2.12
N HIS A 26 20.80 -48.45 2.85
CA HIS A 26 20.83 -49.70 3.57
C HIS A 26 19.74 -49.68 4.65
N THR A 27 18.69 -50.47 4.48
CA THR A 27 18.05 -51.33 5.51
C THR A 27 16.99 -52.18 4.83
N ARG A 28 17.00 -53.48 5.13
CA ARG A 28 16.07 -54.50 4.61
C ARG A 28 14.65 -54.22 5.11
N ASP A 29 13.79 -53.64 4.27
CA ASP A 29 12.39 -54.04 4.11
C ASP A 29 11.76 -53.37 2.88
N GLU A 30 10.69 -53.97 2.36
CA GLU A 30 10.18 -53.83 0.99
C GLU A 30 9.85 -52.41 0.48
N ARG A 31 10.39 -52.10 -0.72
CA ARG A 31 9.96 -51.13 -1.76
C ARG A 31 9.09 -49.93 -1.33
N ARG A 32 9.74 -48.83 -0.93
CA ARG A 32 9.31 -47.46 -1.26
C ARG A 32 10.53 -46.59 -1.57
N SER A 33 10.69 -46.21 -2.83
CA SER A 33 11.68 -45.20 -3.25
C SER A 33 11.23 -43.83 -2.75
N VAL A 34 12.12 -43.10 -2.07
CA VAL A 34 11.92 -41.69 -1.75
C VAL A 34 12.67 -40.88 -2.80
N LYS A 35 11.93 -40.16 -3.65
CA LYS A 35 12.51 -39.25 -4.65
C LYS A 35 12.63 -37.86 -4.04
N VAL A 36 13.82 -37.27 -4.11
CA VAL A 36 14.11 -35.90 -3.64
C VAL A 36 14.43 -35.05 -4.87
N TYR A 37 13.70 -33.96 -5.05
CA TYR A 37 13.90 -33.00 -6.13
C TYR A 37 14.53 -31.72 -5.58
N PHE A 38 15.57 -31.23 -6.23
CA PHE A 38 16.16 -29.93 -5.95
C PHE A 38 15.77 -28.92 -7.04
N LEU A 39 15.26 -27.76 -6.63
CA LEU A 39 14.98 -26.64 -7.53
C LEU A 39 16.05 -25.56 -7.30
N PHE A 40 16.83 -25.24 -8.33
CA PHE A 40 17.82 -24.15 -8.27
C PHE A 40 17.30 -22.94 -9.03
N ASN A 41 17.41 -21.76 -8.41
CA ASN A 41 17.12 -20.48 -9.04
C ASN A 41 18.43 -19.69 -9.06
N ILE A 42 19.02 -19.51 -10.23
CA ILE A 42 20.34 -18.88 -10.37
C ILE A 42 20.15 -17.35 -10.36
N ARG A 43 20.60 -16.68 -9.30
CA ARG A 43 20.77 -15.22 -9.23
C ARG A 43 22.23 -14.93 -8.87
N ALA A 44 22.89 -14.07 -9.65
CA ALA A 44 24.26 -13.65 -9.39
C ALA A 44 24.31 -12.61 -8.25
N GLN A 45 25.13 -12.86 -7.23
CA GLN A 45 25.58 -11.86 -6.25
C GLN A 45 27.11 -11.90 -6.15
N SER A 46 27.75 -10.74 -6.03
CA SER A 46 29.18 -10.61 -5.71
C SER A 46 29.35 -10.50 -4.20
N GLU A 47 30.18 -11.37 -3.60
CA GLU A 47 30.37 -11.47 -2.15
C GLU A 47 31.33 -10.41 -1.60
N ASP A 48 31.02 -9.92 -0.39
CA ASP A 48 32.04 -9.65 0.62
C ASP A 48 31.47 -9.87 2.05
N ARG A 49 32.18 -10.70 2.82
CA ARG A 49 32.10 -10.96 4.28
C ARG A 49 31.18 -12.06 4.83
N ILE A 50 31.84 -13.15 5.22
CA ILE A 50 31.38 -14.26 6.06
C ILE A 50 31.38 -13.84 7.54
N SER A 51 30.29 -14.07 8.26
CA SER A 51 30.26 -14.05 9.73
C SER A 51 29.79 -15.40 10.30
N THR A 52 30.49 -15.83 11.33
CA THR A 52 30.43 -17.14 12.00
C THR A 52 29.13 -17.38 12.79
N PRO A 53 28.59 -18.62 12.83
CA PRO A 53 27.39 -18.94 13.61
C PRO A 53 27.71 -19.20 15.09
N ILE A 54 26.98 -18.52 15.97
CA ILE A 54 26.94 -18.78 17.42
C ILE A 54 25.93 -19.91 17.66
N SER A 55 26.38 -20.97 18.34
CA SER A 55 25.54 -22.09 18.78
C SER A 55 25.11 -21.90 20.24
N SER A 56 23.82 -22.11 20.53
CA SER A 56 23.29 -22.30 21.89
C SER A 56 21.96 -23.04 21.81
N PRO A 57 21.81 -24.18 22.51
CA PRO A 57 20.49 -24.55 23.01
C PRO A 57 20.58 -24.93 24.50
N SER A 58 20.00 -24.10 25.37
CA SER A 58 19.70 -24.49 26.75
C SER A 58 18.22 -24.84 26.84
N ILE A 59 17.95 -26.15 26.81
CA ILE A 59 16.67 -26.78 27.15
C ILE A 59 16.48 -26.70 28.67
N LEU A 60 15.42 -26.04 29.13
CA LEU A 60 14.97 -26.08 30.52
C LEU A 60 13.75 -27.00 30.64
N ARG A 61 13.95 -28.10 31.36
CA ARG A 61 12.93 -29.06 31.78
C ARG A 61 11.96 -28.39 32.76
N MET A 62 10.66 -28.45 32.48
CA MET A 62 9.63 -28.21 33.50
C MET A 62 9.49 -29.46 34.37
N ALA A 63 9.64 -29.29 35.68
CA ALA A 63 9.32 -30.30 36.69
C ALA A 63 7.89 -30.08 37.19
N GLU A 64 7.14 -31.17 37.25
CA GLU A 64 5.86 -31.28 37.94
C GLU A 64 6.06 -31.12 39.45
N SER A 65 5.20 -30.35 40.11
CA SER A 65 4.87 -30.59 41.51
C SER A 65 3.43 -30.20 41.77
N SER A 66 2.72 -31.10 42.44
CA SER A 66 1.31 -31.09 42.75
C SER A 66 1.10 -30.75 44.22
N THR A 67 0.15 -29.86 44.53
CA THR A 67 -0.79 -29.98 45.67
C THR A 67 -1.87 -28.89 45.60
N PRO A 68 -3.11 -29.14 46.07
CA PRO A 68 -4.30 -28.36 45.72
C PRO A 68 -4.63 -27.27 46.74
N LEU A 69 -5.23 -26.16 46.28
CA LEU A 69 -5.79 -25.12 47.15
C LEU A 69 -7.28 -24.86 46.89
N ASN A 70 -8.02 -25.18 47.95
CA ASN A 70 -9.39 -24.95 48.41
C ASN A 70 -10.25 -23.83 47.75
N PRO A 71 -11.48 -24.15 47.27
CA PRO A 71 -12.42 -23.17 46.72
C PRO A 71 -13.40 -22.64 47.78
N GLN A 72 -12.98 -21.66 48.59
CA GLN A 72 -13.88 -20.82 49.41
C GLN A 72 -13.27 -19.42 49.62
N LEU A 73 -13.48 -18.50 48.66
CA LEU A 73 -13.20 -17.06 48.83
C LEU A 73 -13.90 -16.20 47.78
N ILE A 74 -15.16 -16.52 47.49
CA ILE A 74 -16.09 -15.64 46.76
C ILE A 74 -17.39 -15.66 47.57
N GLU A 75 -17.46 -14.82 48.60
CA GLU A 75 -18.69 -14.33 49.26
C GLU A 75 -18.28 -13.63 50.57
N ARG A 76 -18.02 -12.33 50.51
CA ARG A 76 -18.00 -11.43 51.66
C ARG A 76 -17.95 -9.99 51.14
N CYS A 77 -19.12 -9.43 50.83
CA CYS A 77 -19.38 -7.99 50.85
C CYS A 77 -20.84 -7.63 50.51
N ILE A 78 -21.85 -8.44 50.83
CA ILE A 78 -23.25 -7.98 50.82
C ILE A 78 -24.01 -8.70 51.93
N SER A 79 -24.35 -7.99 53.01
CA SER A 79 -25.52 -8.31 53.83
C SER A 79 -26.14 -7.02 54.39
N PRO A 80 -27.47 -6.97 54.56
CA PRO A 80 -28.25 -5.74 54.61
C PRO A 80 -28.45 -5.21 56.03
N LEU A 81 -28.35 -3.90 56.20
CA LEU A 81 -28.83 -3.20 57.40
C LEU A 81 -30.28 -2.76 57.16
N HIS A 82 -31.23 -3.58 57.60
CA HIS A 82 -32.60 -3.13 57.86
C HIS A 82 -33.11 -3.76 59.15
N SER A 83 -33.80 -2.92 59.92
CA SER A 83 -34.62 -3.19 61.12
C SER A 83 -33.89 -3.19 62.47
N HIS A 84 -33.93 -2.04 63.15
CA HIS A 84 -34.61 -1.85 64.44
C HIS A 84 -34.28 -0.44 64.96
N PHE A 85 -35.26 0.47 64.96
CA PHE A 85 -35.54 1.29 66.14
C PHE A 85 -36.94 1.90 66.02
N MET A 86 -37.67 1.79 67.13
CA MET A 86 -39.08 2.09 67.28
C MET A 86 -39.41 3.58 67.32
N ALA A 87 -40.70 3.84 67.14
CA ALA A 87 -41.39 5.11 67.20
C ALA A 87 -41.09 5.97 68.43
N THR A 88 -40.93 7.27 68.19
CA THR A 88 -41.29 8.34 69.13
C THR A 88 -41.96 9.46 68.34
N ASN A 89 -43.24 9.72 68.64
CA ASN A 89 -43.98 10.90 68.20
C ASN A 89 -43.35 12.18 68.77
N ILE A 90 -43.04 13.15 67.91
CA ILE A 90 -42.97 14.57 68.28
C ILE A 90 -43.68 15.38 67.19
N GLU A 91 -44.60 16.22 67.66
CA GLU A 91 -45.51 17.08 66.91
C GLU A 91 -44.82 18.19 66.09
N ALA A 92 -45.60 18.72 65.15
CA ALA A 92 -45.32 19.77 64.18
C ALA A 92 -44.46 20.97 64.65
N LYS A 93 -43.52 21.40 63.80
CA LYS A 93 -43.02 22.79 63.74
C LYS A 93 -42.60 23.21 62.31
N GLY A 94 -43.33 24.20 61.78
CA GLY A 94 -42.84 25.21 60.83
C GLY A 94 -43.12 24.95 59.34
N PRO A 95 -43.54 25.99 58.57
CA PRO A 95 -43.59 25.86 57.11
C PRO A 95 -42.17 25.65 56.59
N VAL A 96 -42.00 24.67 55.70
CA VAL A 96 -40.78 24.54 54.91
C VAL A 96 -40.68 25.83 54.11
N HIS A 97 -39.66 26.66 54.42
CA HIS A 97 -39.28 27.71 53.51
C HIS A 97 -38.82 27.02 52.22
N ASP A 98 -39.67 27.03 51.20
CA ASP A 98 -39.26 26.84 49.80
C ASP A 98 -38.30 27.99 49.49
N LEU A 99 -37.02 27.79 49.81
CA LEU A 99 -35.96 28.58 49.22
C LEU A 99 -35.95 28.18 47.74
N PRO A 100 -36.19 29.12 46.80
CA PRO A 100 -36.06 28.81 45.39
C PRO A 100 -34.64 28.30 45.17
N THR A 101 -34.51 27.06 44.69
CA THR A 101 -33.25 26.56 44.15
C THR A 101 -32.79 27.61 43.14
N PRO A 102 -31.62 28.24 43.31
CA PRO A 102 -31.13 29.17 42.32
C PRO A 102 -31.11 28.43 40.99
N ASP A 103 -31.69 29.01 39.94
CA ASP A 103 -31.48 28.53 38.59
C ASP A 103 -29.96 28.32 38.41
N PRO A 104 -29.50 27.25 37.74
CA PRO A 104 -28.10 27.04 37.53
C PRO A 104 -27.57 28.15 36.62
N GLU A 105 -27.18 29.28 37.20
CA GLU A 105 -26.52 30.44 36.55
C GLU A 105 -25.11 30.10 36.06
N SER A 106 -24.70 28.83 36.10
CA SER A 106 -23.48 28.39 35.41
C SER A 106 -23.77 28.33 33.91
N PRO A 107 -23.20 29.23 33.08
CA PRO A 107 -23.40 29.18 31.65
C PRO A 107 -22.97 27.80 31.16
N MET A 108 -23.92 27.03 30.60
CA MET A 108 -23.63 25.73 30.02
C MET A 108 -22.63 25.92 28.89
N ARG A 109 -21.37 25.57 29.15
CA ARG A 109 -20.32 25.63 28.13
C ARG A 109 -20.70 24.66 27.02
N THR A 110 -20.90 25.18 25.81
CA THR A 110 -21.09 24.35 24.61
C THR A 110 -19.88 23.45 24.43
N ARG A 111 -20.13 22.14 24.28
CA ARG A 111 -19.04 21.18 24.03
C ARG A 111 -18.39 21.53 22.70
N LYS A 112 -17.05 21.56 22.68
CA LYS A 112 -16.29 21.75 21.44
C LYS A 112 -16.45 20.50 20.54
N PRO A 113 -16.36 20.65 19.21
CA PRO A 113 -16.30 19.50 18.32
C PRO A 113 -15.14 18.56 18.66
N TYR A 114 -15.31 17.27 18.39
CA TYR A 114 -14.27 16.27 18.56
C TYR A 114 -13.08 16.53 17.61
N ARG A 115 -11.88 16.14 18.04
CA ARG A 115 -10.67 16.15 17.21
C ARG A 115 -10.61 14.90 16.34
N PHE A 116 -9.78 14.93 15.30
CA PHE A 116 -9.72 13.88 14.28
C PHE A 116 -9.50 12.48 14.87
N SER A 117 -8.51 12.27 15.75
CA SER A 117 -8.25 10.95 16.32
C SER A 117 -9.42 10.39 17.12
N THR A 118 -10.20 11.26 17.79
CA THR A 118 -11.46 10.86 18.42
C THR A 118 -12.50 10.45 17.38
N LEU A 119 -12.64 11.23 16.29
CA LEU A 119 -13.53 10.90 15.17
C LEU A 119 -13.12 9.61 14.48
N CYS A 120 -11.83 9.28 14.36
CA CYS A 120 -11.38 7.97 13.88
C CYS A 120 -11.91 6.85 14.77
N ALA A 121 -11.72 6.96 16.09
CA ALA A 121 -12.08 5.91 17.03
C ALA A 121 -13.60 5.71 17.16
N THR A 122 -14.36 6.82 17.16
CA THR A 122 -15.80 6.81 17.37
C THR A 122 -16.49 7.99 16.71
N VAL A 123 -17.61 7.71 16.06
CA VAL A 123 -18.57 8.70 15.58
C VAL A 123 -19.94 8.28 16.06
N GLU A 124 -20.59 9.15 16.84
CA GLU A 124 -21.98 8.96 17.18
C GLU A 124 -22.87 9.29 15.97
N ASN A 125 -23.87 8.44 15.73
CA ASN A 125 -25.00 8.76 14.87
C ASN A 125 -26.29 8.50 15.68
N PRO A 126 -26.87 9.53 16.31
CA PRO A 126 -28.06 9.36 17.15
C PRO A 126 -29.27 8.84 16.38
N ASP A 127 -29.31 9.05 15.06
CA ASP A 127 -30.38 8.62 14.16
C ASP A 127 -30.19 7.17 13.68
N MET A 128 -29.03 6.56 13.92
CA MET A 128 -28.71 5.18 13.58
C MET A 128 -28.26 4.40 14.82
N LYS A 129 -29.20 4.11 15.72
CA LYS A 129 -28.95 3.20 16.85
C LYS A 129 -29.14 1.76 16.42
N ASP A 130 -28.14 0.92 16.73
CA ASP A 130 -28.30 -0.52 16.61
C ASP A 130 -29.40 -1.01 17.58
N GLN A 131 -30.28 -1.88 17.09
CA GLN A 131 -31.44 -2.37 17.84
C GLN A 131 -31.07 -3.14 19.11
N TYR A 132 -29.85 -3.67 19.21
CA TYR A 132 -29.33 -4.38 20.38
C TYR A 132 -28.30 -3.59 21.18
N GLY A 133 -28.00 -2.34 20.78
CA GLY A 133 -26.98 -1.52 21.44
C GLY A 133 -25.56 -2.05 21.27
N SER A 134 -25.26 -2.69 20.15
CA SER A 134 -23.94 -3.28 19.87
C SER A 134 -22.82 -2.23 19.94
N SER A 135 -21.74 -2.51 20.67
CA SER A 135 -20.59 -1.60 20.79
C SER A 135 -19.76 -1.50 19.51
N SER A 136 -19.76 -2.55 18.70
CA SER A 136 -19.22 -2.54 17.34
C SER A 136 -20.37 -2.62 16.35
N VAL A 137 -20.18 -2.01 15.18
CA VAL A 137 -21.15 -2.03 14.08
C VAL A 137 -21.33 -3.49 13.63
N PRO A 138 -22.56 -4.03 13.68
CA PRO A 138 -22.83 -5.37 13.14
C PRO A 138 -22.66 -5.40 11.63
N ILE A 139 -22.26 -6.55 11.10
CA ILE A 139 -22.12 -6.76 9.65
C ILE A 139 -23.45 -7.27 9.09
N TYR A 140 -24.19 -6.39 8.43
CA TYR A 140 -25.46 -6.73 7.79
C TYR A 140 -25.21 -7.33 6.40
N GLN A 141 -25.02 -8.64 6.35
CA GLN A 141 -24.78 -9.40 5.11
C GLN A 141 -26.04 -9.63 4.26
N SER A 142 -27.23 -9.35 4.81
CA SER A 142 -28.51 -9.56 4.14
C SER A 142 -28.61 -8.77 2.84
N SER A 143 -29.11 -9.41 1.78
CA SER A 143 -29.35 -8.76 0.50
C SER A 143 -30.64 -7.92 0.49
N THR A 144 -31.66 -8.33 1.26
CA THR A 144 -32.97 -7.69 1.33
C THR A 144 -33.42 -7.47 2.77
N PHE A 145 -34.29 -6.47 2.95
CA PHE A 145 -34.87 -6.08 4.24
C PHE A 145 -36.40 -6.04 4.15
N LYS A 146 -37.09 -6.47 5.21
CA LYS A 146 -38.56 -6.53 5.25
C LYS A 146 -39.15 -5.17 5.62
N GLY A 147 -40.29 -4.82 5.03
CA GLY A 147 -41.11 -3.64 5.37
C GLY A 147 -41.24 -2.64 4.22
N ILE A 148 -42.38 -1.96 4.15
CA ILE A 148 -42.68 -0.98 3.11
C ILE A 148 -42.24 0.41 3.61
N GLY A 149 -41.42 1.12 2.83
CA GLY A 149 -40.96 2.47 3.19
C GLY A 149 -39.92 2.51 4.30
N ASN A 150 -39.33 1.38 4.68
CA ASN A 150 -38.19 1.35 5.59
C ASN A 150 -36.96 1.99 4.94
N ALA A 151 -36.02 2.46 5.78
CA ALA A 151 -34.77 3.08 5.32
C ALA A 151 -33.92 2.16 4.42
N PHE A 152 -34.09 0.84 4.55
CA PHE A 152 -33.42 -0.17 3.75
C PHE A 152 -34.45 -1.15 3.18
N ASP A 153 -34.30 -1.46 1.90
CA ASP A 153 -35.09 -2.45 1.15
C ASP A 153 -34.17 -3.50 0.50
N TYR A 154 -33.08 -3.04 -0.13
CA TYR A 154 -32.14 -3.85 -0.90
C TYR A 154 -30.70 -3.33 -0.76
N SER A 155 -29.76 -4.21 -0.41
CA SER A 155 -28.38 -3.85 -0.02
C SER A 155 -27.56 -3.15 -1.11
N ARG A 156 -27.91 -3.30 -2.39
CA ARG A 156 -27.30 -2.52 -3.49
C ARG A 156 -27.67 -1.03 -3.38
N SER A 157 -28.91 -0.71 -3.02
CA SER A 157 -29.41 0.66 -2.84
C SER A 157 -28.91 1.27 -1.53
N GLY A 158 -28.95 0.51 -0.44
CA GLY A 158 -28.53 0.96 0.89
C GLY A 158 -28.34 -0.22 1.84
N ASN A 159 -27.34 -0.16 2.72
CA ASN A 159 -27.04 -1.22 3.69
C ASN A 159 -26.66 -0.59 5.04
N PRO A 160 -27.16 -1.09 6.19
CA PRO A 160 -26.88 -0.49 7.49
C PRO A 160 -25.38 -0.36 7.83
N THR A 161 -24.58 -1.37 7.51
CA THR A 161 -23.12 -1.35 7.72
C THR A 161 -22.46 -0.26 6.88
N ARG A 162 -22.86 -0.17 5.60
CA ARG A 162 -22.33 0.81 4.65
C ARG A 162 -22.75 2.24 5.01
N SER A 163 -24.00 2.46 5.38
CA SER A 163 -24.48 3.77 5.81
C SER A 163 -23.76 4.25 7.08
N HIS A 164 -23.42 3.34 7.99
CA HIS A 164 -22.61 3.71 9.16
C HIS A 164 -21.19 4.11 8.76
N LEU A 165 -20.56 3.33 7.87
CA LEU A 165 -19.25 3.67 7.29
C LEU A 165 -19.28 5.02 6.58
N GLU A 166 -20.25 5.28 5.71
CA GLU A 166 -20.37 6.52 4.96
C GLU A 166 -20.55 7.72 5.89
N HIS A 167 -21.39 7.60 6.94
CA HIS A 167 -21.48 8.63 7.97
C HIS A 167 -20.15 8.89 8.68
N HIS A 168 -19.45 7.82 9.08
CA HIS A 168 -18.14 7.92 9.74
C HIS A 168 -17.12 8.63 8.84
N LEU A 169 -17.02 8.21 7.57
CA LEU A 169 -16.13 8.79 6.58
C LEU A 169 -16.46 10.27 6.30
N ALA A 170 -17.74 10.62 6.18
CA ALA A 170 -18.16 12.01 6.02
C ALA A 170 -17.67 12.88 7.20
N LYS A 171 -17.76 12.39 8.44
CA LYS A 171 -17.27 13.13 9.62
C LYS A 171 -15.76 13.32 9.63
N ILE A 172 -14.96 12.29 9.36
CA ILE A 172 -13.49 12.46 9.37
C ILE A 172 -13.03 13.35 8.21
N SER A 173 -13.69 13.28 7.06
CA SER A 173 -13.39 14.13 5.90
C SER A 173 -13.95 15.55 5.99
N SER A 174 -14.70 15.87 7.07
CA SER A 174 -15.42 17.15 7.22
C SER A 174 -16.34 17.46 6.03
N ALA A 175 -17.00 16.42 5.53
CA ALA A 175 -17.93 16.45 4.42
C ALA A 175 -19.38 16.31 4.89
N ALA A 176 -20.32 16.85 4.11
CA ALA A 176 -21.74 16.61 4.32
C ALA A 176 -22.12 15.17 3.93
N HIS A 177 -21.54 14.66 2.85
CA HIS A 177 -21.87 13.36 2.28
C HIS A 177 -20.63 12.51 2.02
N ALA A 178 -20.78 11.20 2.17
CA ALA A 178 -19.82 10.22 1.66
C ALA A 178 -20.54 9.07 0.94
N LEU A 179 -19.87 8.48 -0.04
CA LEU A 179 -20.31 7.31 -0.79
C LEU A 179 -19.15 6.31 -0.89
N THR A 180 -19.44 5.03 -0.79
CA THR A 180 -18.42 3.96 -0.82
C THR A 180 -18.67 2.96 -1.94
N VAL A 181 -17.60 2.64 -2.67
CA VAL A 181 -17.63 1.80 -3.89
C VAL A 181 -16.48 0.79 -3.89
N ALA A 182 -16.51 -0.18 -4.80
CA ALA A 182 -15.61 -1.34 -4.78
C ALA A 182 -14.11 -1.02 -4.98
N SER A 183 -13.72 0.15 -5.49
CA SER A 183 -12.31 0.55 -5.65
C SER A 183 -12.16 2.07 -5.89
N GLY A 184 -10.94 2.60 -5.76
CA GLY A 184 -10.65 3.99 -6.13
C GLY A 184 -10.95 4.30 -7.60
N MET A 185 -10.70 3.35 -8.51
CA MET A 185 -11.04 3.52 -9.94
C MET A 185 -12.55 3.49 -10.18
N ALA A 186 -13.29 2.70 -9.41
CA ALA A 186 -14.74 2.74 -9.40
C ALA A 186 -15.26 4.11 -8.93
N ALA A 187 -14.61 4.73 -7.94
CA ALA A 187 -14.98 6.06 -7.48
C ALA A 187 -14.81 7.09 -8.59
N LEU A 188 -13.65 7.09 -9.25
CA LEU A 188 -13.40 7.97 -10.40
C LEU A 188 -14.38 7.70 -11.56
N ASP A 189 -14.69 6.44 -11.89
CA ASP A 189 -15.67 6.12 -12.95
C ASP A 189 -17.06 6.70 -12.64
N ILE A 190 -17.53 6.60 -11.39
CA ILE A 190 -18.80 7.20 -10.96
C ILE A 190 -18.76 8.73 -11.11
N ILE A 191 -17.66 9.37 -10.73
CA ILE A 191 -17.49 10.82 -10.87
C ILE A 191 -17.50 11.24 -12.35
N LEU A 192 -16.79 10.50 -13.22
CA LEU A 192 -16.72 10.81 -14.65
C LEU A 192 -18.05 10.61 -15.39
N ARG A 193 -18.96 9.78 -14.87
CA ARG A 193 -20.32 9.59 -15.41
C ARG A 193 -21.24 10.81 -15.22
N ILE A 194 -20.80 11.83 -14.48
CA ILE A 194 -21.49 13.13 -14.42
C ILE A 194 -21.39 13.86 -15.76
N LEU A 195 -20.32 13.59 -16.51
CA LEU A 195 -19.99 14.27 -17.77
C LEU A 195 -20.86 13.79 -18.94
N LYS A 196 -20.99 14.65 -19.93
CA LYS A 196 -21.73 14.42 -21.17
C LYS A 196 -20.77 14.49 -22.37
N PRO A 197 -21.07 13.78 -23.47
CA PRO A 197 -20.29 13.91 -24.70
C PRO A 197 -20.16 15.37 -25.13
N GLY A 198 -18.94 15.80 -25.42
CA GLY A 198 -18.58 17.18 -25.74
C GLY A 198 -17.98 17.99 -24.59
N ASP A 199 -18.16 17.55 -23.34
CA ASP A 199 -17.55 18.18 -22.17
C ASP A 199 -16.01 18.11 -22.21
N GLU A 200 -15.34 19.14 -21.67
CA GLU A 200 -13.88 19.15 -21.51
C GLU A 200 -13.47 18.91 -20.04
N ILE A 201 -12.47 18.04 -19.84
CA ILE A 201 -11.76 17.83 -18.57
C ILE A 201 -10.35 18.42 -18.67
N ILE A 202 -9.91 19.13 -17.64
CA ILE A 202 -8.50 19.48 -17.44
C ILE A 202 -7.94 18.58 -16.33
N ALA A 203 -6.86 17.87 -16.59
CA ALA A 203 -6.27 16.90 -15.68
C ALA A 203 -4.75 17.09 -15.58
N GLY A 204 -4.16 16.69 -14.45
CA GLY A 204 -2.70 16.68 -14.27
C GLY A 204 -1.96 15.87 -15.34
N ASP A 205 -0.73 16.28 -15.64
CA ASP A 205 0.22 15.57 -16.51
C ASP A 205 0.83 14.34 -15.81
N ASP A 206 0.99 14.45 -14.49
CA ASP A 206 1.44 13.43 -13.57
C ASP A 206 0.28 13.00 -12.65
N LEU A 207 -0.34 11.88 -13.00
CA LEU A 207 -1.46 11.28 -12.29
C LEU A 207 -1.22 9.78 -12.22
N TYR A 208 -1.87 9.12 -11.25
CA TYR A 208 -1.89 7.66 -11.22
C TYR A 208 -2.16 7.03 -12.59
N GLY A 209 -1.34 6.05 -13.00
CA GLY A 209 -1.47 5.37 -14.29
C GLY A 209 -2.87 4.80 -14.59
N GLY A 210 -3.62 4.37 -13.56
CA GLY A 210 -5.01 3.92 -13.72
C GLY A 210 -5.97 5.06 -14.08
N THR A 211 -5.80 6.25 -13.51
CA THR A 211 -6.53 7.47 -13.85
C THR A 211 -6.32 7.82 -15.31
N ASN A 212 -5.06 7.85 -15.76
CA ASN A 212 -4.70 8.08 -17.15
C ASN A 212 -5.36 7.08 -18.13
N ARG A 213 -5.38 5.79 -17.76
CA ARG A 213 -6.04 4.75 -18.56
C ARG A 213 -7.55 5.00 -18.68
N LEU A 214 -8.21 5.36 -17.58
CA LEU A 214 -9.65 5.65 -17.58
C LEU A 214 -9.99 6.91 -18.37
N LEU A 215 -9.22 7.99 -18.19
CA LEU A 215 -9.36 9.24 -18.96
C LEU A 215 -9.18 8.99 -20.46
N THR A 216 -8.21 8.16 -20.84
CA THR A 216 -8.02 7.74 -22.24
C THR A 216 -9.24 6.97 -22.77
N HIS A 217 -9.79 6.07 -21.97
CA HIS A 217 -10.97 5.30 -22.35
C HIS A 217 -12.18 6.19 -22.61
N ILE A 218 -12.52 7.09 -21.68
CA ILE A 218 -13.67 8.01 -21.83
C ILE A 218 -13.45 9.04 -22.94
N ARG A 219 -12.20 9.42 -23.22
CA ARG A 219 -11.87 10.27 -24.37
C ARG A 219 -12.19 9.56 -25.68
N THR A 220 -11.76 8.32 -25.83
CA THR A 220 -11.92 7.57 -27.07
C THR A 220 -13.35 7.07 -27.28
N HIS A 221 -14.09 6.76 -26.22
CA HIS A 221 -15.39 6.06 -26.31
C HIS A 221 -16.57 6.88 -25.76
N GLY A 222 -16.33 7.83 -24.86
CA GLY A 222 -17.36 8.65 -24.21
C GLY A 222 -17.57 10.02 -24.83
N GLY A 223 -16.80 10.38 -25.87
CA GLY A 223 -16.89 11.69 -26.51
C GLY A 223 -16.43 12.85 -25.62
N ILE A 224 -15.63 12.57 -24.59
CA ILE A 224 -15.09 13.58 -23.67
C ILE A 224 -13.76 14.11 -24.19
N VAL A 225 -13.52 15.41 -24.09
CA VAL A 225 -12.21 16.00 -24.43
C VAL A 225 -11.37 16.09 -23.16
N VAL A 226 -10.13 15.62 -23.19
CA VAL A 226 -9.23 15.63 -22.03
C VAL A 226 -7.98 16.42 -22.37
N HIS A 227 -7.67 17.43 -21.57
CA HIS A 227 -6.44 18.23 -21.62
C HIS A 227 -5.54 17.87 -20.45
N HIS A 228 -4.36 17.32 -20.71
CA HIS A 228 -3.35 17.10 -19.68
C HIS A 228 -2.45 18.34 -19.57
N VAL A 229 -2.28 18.84 -18.35
CA VAL A 229 -1.49 20.06 -18.07
C VAL A 229 -0.67 19.90 -16.79
N ASP A 230 0.40 20.68 -16.65
CA ASP A 230 1.16 20.76 -15.41
C ASP A 230 0.40 21.56 -14.34
N THR A 231 -0.28 20.86 -13.45
CA THR A 231 -1.09 21.45 -12.37
C THR A 231 -0.29 22.10 -11.25
N THR A 232 1.05 22.03 -11.28
CA THR A 232 1.89 22.79 -10.34
C THR A 232 1.92 24.29 -10.67
N ASP A 233 1.62 24.63 -11.93
CA ASP A 233 1.43 25.99 -12.39
C ASP A 233 -0.06 26.27 -12.63
N PRO A 234 -0.74 27.05 -11.77
CA PRO A 234 -2.14 27.40 -11.96
C PRO A 234 -2.44 28.03 -13.33
N THR A 235 -1.49 28.75 -13.94
CA THR A 235 -1.72 29.42 -15.23
C THR A 235 -1.92 28.42 -16.37
N SER A 236 -1.32 27.23 -16.28
CA SER A 236 -1.48 26.15 -17.25
C SER A 236 -2.92 25.63 -17.28
N VAL A 237 -3.57 25.54 -16.11
CA VAL A 237 -4.97 25.15 -15.95
C VAL A 237 -5.87 26.21 -16.57
N LEU A 238 -5.62 27.48 -16.25
CA LEU A 238 -6.45 28.61 -16.71
C LEU A 238 -6.45 28.78 -18.24
N LYS A 239 -5.37 28.39 -18.91
CA LYS A 239 -5.26 28.44 -20.39
C LYS A 239 -6.33 27.58 -21.09
N TYR A 240 -6.71 26.46 -20.48
CA TYR A 240 -7.69 25.52 -21.06
C TYR A 240 -9.10 25.69 -20.47
N LEU A 241 -9.24 26.51 -19.43
CA LEU A 241 -10.50 26.76 -18.74
C LEU A 241 -11.44 27.61 -19.60
N LYS A 242 -12.56 27.02 -20.04
CA LYS A 242 -13.58 27.67 -20.85
C LYS A 242 -14.93 27.56 -20.16
N ALA A 243 -15.47 28.69 -19.71
CA ALA A 243 -16.80 28.74 -19.10
C ALA A 243 -17.86 28.11 -20.01
N GLY A 244 -18.73 27.27 -19.44
CA GLY A 244 -19.78 26.56 -20.17
C GLY A 244 -19.30 25.38 -21.03
N LYS A 245 -17.98 25.10 -21.11
CA LYS A 245 -17.44 23.96 -21.86
C LYS A 245 -16.53 23.05 -21.02
N THR A 246 -15.70 23.63 -20.16
CA THR A 246 -14.92 22.86 -19.18
C THR A 246 -15.86 22.42 -18.07
N ALA A 247 -16.14 21.12 -18.01
CA ALA A 247 -17.05 20.57 -17.02
C ALA A 247 -16.31 20.16 -15.73
N MET A 248 -15.02 19.80 -15.83
CA MET A 248 -14.26 19.28 -14.71
C MET A 248 -12.78 19.67 -14.73
N VAL A 249 -12.23 19.97 -13.55
CA VAL A 249 -10.79 20.03 -13.29
C VAL A 249 -10.45 18.91 -12.30
N LEU A 250 -9.59 17.98 -12.71
CA LEU A 250 -9.16 16.82 -11.92
C LEU A 250 -7.72 17.02 -11.43
N LEU A 251 -7.56 17.10 -10.11
CA LEU A 251 -6.29 17.36 -9.44
C LEU A 251 -5.87 16.17 -8.57
N GLU A 252 -4.57 16.07 -8.32
CA GLU A 252 -3.95 15.12 -7.40
C GLU A 252 -2.79 15.86 -6.73
N SER A 253 -2.73 15.88 -5.39
CA SER A 253 -1.62 16.52 -4.68
C SER A 253 -1.36 15.85 -3.32
N PRO A 254 -0.13 15.45 -3.01
CA PRO A 254 1.00 15.28 -3.93
C PRO A 254 0.69 14.27 -5.04
N THR A 255 1.30 14.42 -6.22
CA THR A 255 1.12 13.47 -7.34
C THR A 255 1.87 12.15 -7.12
N ASN A 256 1.40 11.06 -7.72
CA ASN A 256 2.05 9.75 -7.71
C ASN A 256 2.62 9.44 -9.10
N PRO A 257 3.95 9.28 -9.28
CA PRO A 257 4.96 9.02 -8.24
C PRO A 257 5.97 10.15 -7.97
N LEU A 258 5.83 11.34 -8.59
CA LEU A 258 6.83 12.41 -8.47
C LEU A 258 6.63 13.36 -7.29
N LEU A 259 5.49 13.25 -6.58
CA LEU A 259 5.15 14.03 -5.40
C LEU A 259 5.06 15.54 -5.72
N LYS A 260 4.67 15.90 -6.96
CA LYS A 260 4.43 17.29 -7.36
C LYS A 260 3.29 17.88 -6.53
N ILE A 261 3.37 19.19 -6.24
CA ILE A 261 2.38 19.90 -5.43
C ILE A 261 1.51 20.80 -6.31
N ALA A 262 0.20 20.59 -6.30
CA ALA A 262 -0.77 21.48 -6.92
C ALA A 262 -1.37 22.41 -5.87
N ASP A 263 -1.46 23.71 -6.14
CA ASP A 263 -2.11 24.67 -5.23
C ASP A 263 -3.63 24.53 -5.31
N LEU A 264 -4.17 23.56 -4.57
CA LEU A 264 -5.60 23.24 -4.56
C LEU A 264 -6.48 24.46 -4.25
N ALA A 265 -6.05 25.30 -3.30
CA ALA A 265 -6.82 26.46 -2.88
C ALA A 265 -6.86 27.54 -3.96
N SER A 266 -5.71 27.87 -4.55
CA SER A 266 -5.64 28.88 -5.62
C SER A 266 -6.34 28.40 -6.89
N ILE A 267 -6.10 27.14 -7.31
CA ILE A 267 -6.74 26.58 -8.51
C ILE A 267 -8.26 26.52 -8.33
N SER A 268 -8.75 26.04 -7.18
CA SER A 268 -10.19 25.98 -6.92
C SER A 268 -10.84 27.35 -6.97
N ARG A 269 -10.24 28.34 -6.30
CA ARG A 269 -10.73 29.73 -6.33
C ARG A 269 -10.80 30.26 -7.76
N ASP A 270 -9.72 30.15 -8.53
CA ASP A 270 -9.65 30.74 -9.87
C ASP A 270 -10.59 30.02 -10.86
N VAL A 271 -10.79 28.71 -10.71
CA VAL A 271 -11.78 27.93 -11.47
C VAL A 271 -13.19 28.44 -11.14
N LYS A 272 -13.53 28.60 -9.86
CA LYS A 272 -14.86 29.06 -9.45
C LYS A 272 -15.16 30.50 -9.87
N GLU A 273 -14.15 31.36 -9.90
CA GLU A 273 -14.31 32.74 -10.37
C GLU A 273 -14.58 32.82 -11.87
N ARG A 274 -13.89 32.02 -12.68
CA ARG A 274 -13.94 32.11 -14.15
C ARG A 274 -14.97 31.20 -14.80
N ALA A 275 -15.27 30.07 -14.18
CA ALA A 275 -16.19 29.04 -14.68
C ALA A 275 -16.90 28.37 -13.49
N PRO A 276 -17.89 29.06 -12.87
CA PRO A 276 -18.50 28.63 -11.60
C PRO A 276 -19.15 27.24 -11.66
N ASP A 277 -19.63 26.83 -12.83
CA ASP A 277 -20.26 25.52 -13.07
C ASP A 277 -19.25 24.37 -13.19
N THR A 278 -17.96 24.66 -13.39
CA THR A 278 -16.91 23.65 -13.48
C THR A 278 -16.71 22.96 -12.13
N ILE A 279 -16.71 21.63 -12.11
CA ILE A 279 -16.52 20.82 -10.91
C ILE A 279 -15.03 20.62 -10.68
N VAL A 280 -14.54 20.95 -9.49
CA VAL A 280 -13.17 20.65 -9.06
C VAL A 280 -13.17 19.34 -8.29
N VAL A 281 -12.43 18.36 -8.80
CA VAL A 281 -12.29 17.01 -8.24
C VAL A 281 -10.85 16.82 -7.77
N VAL A 282 -10.65 16.31 -6.55
CA VAL A 282 -9.32 16.01 -6.02
C VAL A 282 -9.21 14.54 -5.64
N ASP A 283 -8.20 13.86 -6.18
CA ASP A 283 -7.70 12.60 -5.62
C ASP A 283 -6.84 12.90 -4.40
N ASN A 284 -7.30 12.50 -3.21
CA ASN A 284 -6.64 12.77 -1.94
C ASN A 284 -5.92 11.52 -1.37
N THR A 285 -5.82 10.46 -2.17
CA THR A 285 -5.32 9.15 -1.74
C THR A 285 -3.94 9.21 -1.08
N MET A 286 -3.07 10.11 -1.54
CA MET A 286 -1.68 10.25 -1.04
C MET A 286 -1.59 10.81 0.38
N MET A 287 -2.63 11.56 0.81
CA MET A 287 -2.64 12.27 2.09
C MET A 287 -3.65 11.71 3.08
N SER A 288 -4.74 11.11 2.59
CA SER A 288 -5.93 10.76 3.37
C SER A 288 -6.61 11.98 4.02
N PRO A 289 -7.86 11.87 4.51
CA PRO A 289 -8.51 12.99 5.20
C PRO A 289 -7.81 13.42 6.50
N TYR A 290 -6.85 12.63 7.00
CA TYR A 290 -6.07 12.99 8.19
C TYR A 290 -5.11 14.14 7.95
N LEU A 291 -4.44 14.15 6.79
CA LEU A 291 -3.38 15.11 6.50
C LEU A 291 -3.80 16.22 5.54
N GLN A 292 -4.84 16.00 4.74
CA GLN A 292 -5.35 17.01 3.82
C GLN A 292 -6.85 16.81 3.62
N ARG A 293 -7.61 17.92 3.61
CA ARG A 293 -9.05 17.91 3.38
C ARG A 293 -9.40 18.88 2.25
N PRO A 294 -9.31 18.46 0.98
CA PRO A 294 -9.43 19.36 -0.15
C PRO A 294 -10.79 20.09 -0.27
N LEU A 295 -11.87 19.55 0.31
CA LEU A 295 -13.16 20.26 0.40
C LEU A 295 -13.04 21.59 1.17
N GLU A 296 -12.15 21.66 2.17
CA GLU A 296 -11.86 22.91 2.93
C GLU A 296 -11.06 23.91 2.08
N HIS A 297 -10.50 23.47 0.95
CA HIS A 297 -9.72 24.26 -0.01
C HIS A 297 -10.47 24.52 -1.33
N GLY A 298 -11.79 24.31 -1.36
CA GLY A 298 -12.64 24.70 -2.49
C GLY A 298 -12.93 23.60 -3.52
N ALA A 299 -12.49 22.35 -3.29
CA ALA A 299 -12.92 21.22 -4.11
C ALA A 299 -14.43 20.96 -3.96
N ASP A 300 -15.10 20.52 -5.02
CA ASP A 300 -16.50 20.09 -4.97
C ASP A 300 -16.63 18.61 -4.58
N ILE A 301 -15.69 17.79 -5.09
CA ILE A 301 -15.64 16.35 -4.87
C ILE A 301 -14.21 15.96 -4.49
N VAL A 302 -14.09 15.12 -3.46
CA VAL A 302 -12.84 14.46 -3.11
C VAL A 302 -13.05 12.97 -3.19
N TYR A 303 -12.10 12.25 -3.76
CA TYR A 303 -12.10 10.79 -3.70
C TYR A 303 -10.78 10.22 -3.22
N ASP A 304 -10.86 9.07 -2.58
CA ASP A 304 -9.73 8.30 -2.07
C ASP A 304 -9.83 6.86 -2.57
N SER A 305 -8.71 6.28 -2.99
CA SER A 305 -8.56 4.83 -2.98
C SER A 305 -8.44 4.37 -1.53
N ALA A 306 -9.57 4.01 -0.93
CA ALA A 306 -9.62 3.51 0.44
C ALA A 306 -8.88 2.17 0.65
N THR A 307 -8.50 1.49 -0.43
CA THR A 307 -7.48 0.42 -0.45
C THR A 307 -6.15 0.81 0.22
N LYS A 308 -5.81 2.11 0.26
CA LYS A 308 -4.53 2.63 0.77
C LYS A 308 -4.61 2.92 2.26
N TYR A 309 -4.35 4.17 2.68
CA TYR A 309 -4.26 4.55 4.08
C TYR A 309 -5.55 4.34 4.88
N LEU A 310 -6.73 4.52 4.27
CA LEU A 310 -8.01 4.34 4.98
C LEU A 310 -8.19 2.88 5.47
N SER A 311 -7.96 1.89 4.61
CA SER A 311 -7.85 0.48 5.04
C SER A 311 -6.59 0.28 5.88
N GLY A 312 -5.41 0.48 5.29
CA GLY A 312 -4.12 0.36 5.96
C GLY A 312 -3.58 -1.07 6.12
N HIS A 313 -4.27 -2.10 5.61
CA HIS A 313 -3.95 -3.50 5.94
C HIS A 313 -3.81 -4.44 4.73
N HIS A 314 -3.84 -3.93 3.49
CA HIS A 314 -3.70 -4.74 2.25
C HIS A 314 -4.70 -5.90 2.12
N ASP A 315 -5.88 -5.80 2.72
CA ASP A 315 -6.86 -6.87 2.82
C ASP A 315 -8.21 -6.56 2.15
N LEU A 316 -8.36 -5.38 1.55
CA LEU A 316 -9.58 -4.98 0.83
C LEU A 316 -9.29 -4.03 -0.34
N MET A 317 -10.24 -3.92 -1.26
CA MET A 317 -10.31 -2.81 -2.21
C MET A 317 -11.55 -1.97 -1.93
N ALA A 318 -11.38 -0.65 -1.95
CA ALA A 318 -12.47 0.29 -1.78
C ALA A 318 -12.13 1.64 -2.40
N GLY A 319 -13.18 2.37 -2.76
CA GLY A 319 -13.15 3.79 -3.10
C GLY A 319 -14.11 4.55 -2.21
N VAL A 320 -13.73 5.76 -1.85
CA VAL A 320 -14.56 6.68 -1.06
C VAL A 320 -14.70 7.96 -1.87
N ILE A 321 -15.91 8.48 -1.96
CA ILE A 321 -16.20 9.78 -2.55
C ILE A 321 -16.83 10.65 -1.47
N THR A 322 -16.38 11.88 -1.30
CA THR A 322 -16.95 12.86 -0.36
C THR A 322 -17.24 14.17 -1.06
N CYS A 323 -18.34 14.82 -0.67
CA CYS A 323 -18.74 16.12 -1.20
C CYS A 323 -19.68 16.85 -0.22
N ASN A 324 -19.83 18.16 -0.42
CA ASN A 324 -20.78 18.98 0.33
C ASN A 324 -22.06 19.30 -0.43
N ARG A 325 -22.06 19.04 -1.74
CA ARG A 325 -23.13 19.39 -2.67
C ARG A 325 -24.16 18.27 -2.78
N ASP A 326 -25.39 18.54 -2.35
CA ASP A 326 -26.52 17.59 -2.39
C ASP A 326 -26.85 17.11 -3.82
N ASP A 327 -26.73 18.00 -4.81
CA ASP A 327 -27.00 17.68 -6.21
C ASP A 327 -25.99 16.64 -6.74
N LEU A 328 -24.70 16.84 -6.48
CA LEU A 328 -23.64 15.90 -6.85
C LEU A 328 -23.79 14.58 -6.09
N HIS A 329 -24.08 14.63 -4.79
CA HIS A 329 -24.31 13.43 -3.98
C HIS A 329 -25.45 12.58 -4.56
N LYS A 330 -26.62 13.19 -4.83
CA LYS A 330 -27.79 12.48 -5.38
C LYS A 330 -27.49 11.85 -6.74
N GLN A 331 -26.79 12.56 -7.63
CA GLN A 331 -26.42 12.05 -8.94
C GLN A 331 -25.47 10.85 -8.83
N MET A 332 -24.44 10.92 -7.97
CA MET A 332 -23.49 9.83 -7.77
C MET A 332 -24.14 8.63 -7.06
N ALA A 333 -24.97 8.85 -6.04
CA ALA A 333 -25.70 7.79 -5.35
C ALA A 333 -26.64 7.03 -6.30
N PHE A 334 -27.38 7.76 -7.15
CA PHE A 334 -28.22 7.17 -8.19
C PHE A 334 -27.38 6.31 -9.15
N THR A 335 -26.23 6.82 -9.58
CA THR A 335 -25.33 6.10 -10.49
C THR A 335 -24.81 4.82 -9.85
N ILE A 336 -24.30 4.89 -8.61
CA ILE A 336 -23.80 3.72 -7.86
C ILE A 336 -24.87 2.64 -7.75
N ASN A 337 -26.10 3.01 -7.41
CA ASN A 337 -27.21 2.06 -7.31
C ASN A 337 -27.52 1.43 -8.67
N SER A 338 -27.54 2.24 -9.73
CA SER A 338 -27.89 1.81 -11.09
C SER A 338 -26.87 0.86 -11.70
N VAL A 339 -25.58 1.11 -11.50
CA VAL A 339 -24.50 0.23 -12.00
C VAL A 339 -24.17 -0.92 -11.04
N GLY A 340 -24.62 -0.84 -9.79
CA GLY A 340 -24.43 -1.90 -8.79
C GLY A 340 -23.02 -1.99 -8.22
N ASN A 341 -22.33 -0.86 -8.05
CA ASN A 341 -20.92 -0.81 -7.67
C ASN A 341 -20.67 -0.34 -6.22
N ALA A 342 -21.67 -0.48 -5.36
CA ALA A 342 -21.55 -0.12 -3.95
C ALA A 342 -20.60 -1.08 -3.21
N LEU A 343 -19.93 -0.61 -2.15
CA LEU A 343 -19.03 -1.44 -1.36
C LEU A 343 -19.79 -2.56 -0.63
N ALA A 344 -19.18 -3.76 -0.59
CA ALA A 344 -19.76 -4.94 0.06
C ALA A 344 -19.75 -4.80 1.59
N PRO A 345 -20.73 -5.38 2.34
CA PRO A 345 -20.83 -5.16 3.78
C PRO A 345 -19.61 -5.64 4.59
N ASN A 346 -18.97 -6.75 4.19
CA ASN A 346 -17.72 -7.21 4.80
C ASN A 346 -16.59 -6.19 4.61
N ASP A 347 -16.40 -5.69 3.39
CA ASP A 347 -15.37 -4.69 3.10
C ASP A 347 -15.67 -3.36 3.82
N CYS A 348 -16.96 -3.03 3.99
CA CYS A 348 -17.36 -1.88 4.81
C CYS A 348 -16.88 -2.03 6.26
N PHE A 349 -17.05 -3.22 6.84
CA PHE A 349 -16.56 -3.52 8.19
C PHE A 349 -15.04 -3.48 8.29
N LEU A 350 -14.32 -4.07 7.33
CA LEU A 350 -12.85 -4.01 7.31
C LEU A 350 -12.34 -2.58 7.18
N LEU A 351 -12.99 -1.76 6.34
CA LEU A 351 -12.63 -0.35 6.18
C LEU A 351 -12.94 0.47 7.44
N LEU A 352 -14.06 0.22 8.12
CA LEU A 352 -14.35 0.79 9.44
C LEU A 352 -13.25 0.45 10.44
N ARG A 353 -12.83 -0.82 10.49
CA ARG A 353 -11.76 -1.29 11.38
C ARG A 353 -10.43 -0.60 11.08
N GLY A 354 -10.06 -0.49 9.80
CA GLY A 354 -8.84 0.19 9.36
C GLY A 354 -8.82 1.68 9.69
N THR A 355 -9.95 2.36 9.48
CA THR A 355 -10.11 3.81 9.71
C THR A 355 -9.87 4.19 11.18
N LYS A 356 -10.23 3.30 12.12
CA LYS A 356 -10.05 3.54 13.56
C LYS A 356 -8.60 3.71 14.01
N THR A 357 -7.64 3.18 13.24
CA THR A 357 -6.21 3.31 13.53
C THR A 357 -5.48 4.28 12.59
N LEU A 358 -6.22 4.99 11.71
CA LEU A 358 -5.65 5.87 10.69
C LEU A 358 -4.67 6.90 11.28
N ALA A 359 -5.09 7.67 12.28
CA ALA A 359 -4.24 8.70 12.87
C ALA A 359 -2.93 8.13 13.43
N LEU A 360 -3.00 7.03 14.18
CA LEU A 360 -1.82 6.36 14.77
C LEU A 360 -0.85 5.87 13.70
N ARG A 361 -1.37 5.22 12.65
CA ARG A 361 -0.55 4.72 11.54
C ARG A 361 0.11 5.87 10.79
N MET A 362 -0.65 6.90 10.43
CA MET A 362 -0.14 8.04 9.67
C MET A 362 0.91 8.85 10.44
N ASP A 363 0.76 9.02 11.76
CA ASP A 363 1.78 9.69 12.58
C ASP A 363 3.12 8.94 12.53
N ARG A 364 3.08 7.61 12.75
CA ARG A 364 4.27 6.76 12.69
C ARG A 364 4.89 6.73 11.29
N GLN A 365 4.08 6.53 10.26
CA GLN A 365 4.53 6.44 8.88
C GLN A 365 5.18 7.73 8.40
N GLN A 366 4.64 8.90 8.75
CA GLN A 366 5.24 10.20 8.41
C GLN A 366 6.53 10.46 9.15
N ALA A 367 6.60 10.17 10.45
CA ALA A 367 7.82 10.33 11.23
C ALA A 367 8.96 9.48 10.66
N THR A 368 8.69 8.22 10.34
CA THR A 368 9.66 7.33 9.69
C THR A 368 10.02 7.82 8.28
N SER A 369 9.04 8.28 7.50
CA SER A 369 9.29 8.81 6.14
C SER A 369 10.22 10.01 6.13
N GLN A 370 10.09 10.91 7.10
CA GLN A 370 11.01 12.05 7.25
C GLN A 370 12.45 11.57 7.48
N LEU A 371 12.66 10.54 8.31
CA LEU A 371 13.99 9.99 8.57
C LEU A 371 14.60 9.38 7.30
N VAL A 372 13.84 8.53 6.60
CA VAL A 372 14.28 7.89 5.35
C VAL A 372 14.56 8.93 4.26
N ALA A 373 13.68 9.91 4.07
CA ALA A 373 13.88 10.99 3.11
C ALA A 373 15.11 11.84 3.43
N SER A 374 15.33 12.18 4.71
CA SER A 374 16.49 12.97 5.15
C SER A 374 17.80 12.20 4.97
N TYR A 375 17.80 10.89 5.21
CA TYR A 375 18.95 10.02 4.97
C TYR A 375 19.34 10.00 3.48
N LEU A 376 18.39 9.72 2.59
CA LEU A 376 18.62 9.71 1.13
C LEU A 376 19.05 11.08 0.61
N HIS A 377 18.41 12.15 1.08
CA HIS A 377 18.77 13.53 0.74
C HIS A 377 20.18 13.87 1.23
N GLY A 378 20.56 13.46 2.45
CA GLY A 378 21.89 13.66 3.02
C GLY A 378 23.01 12.92 2.27
N LEU A 379 22.70 11.77 1.68
CA LEU A 379 23.59 11.07 0.75
C LEU A 379 23.71 11.77 -0.62
N GLY A 380 22.85 12.76 -0.89
CA GLY A 380 22.86 13.53 -2.13
C GLY A 380 22.09 12.88 -3.27
N PHE A 381 21.13 11.98 -2.98
CA PHE A 381 20.14 11.55 -3.98
C PHE A 381 19.11 12.65 -4.24
N LYS A 382 18.69 12.80 -5.49
CA LYS A 382 17.54 13.66 -5.82
C LYS A 382 16.30 12.98 -5.26
N THR A 383 15.77 13.53 -4.17
CA THR A 383 14.72 12.91 -3.35
C THR A 383 13.49 13.80 -3.37
N ASN A 384 12.35 13.24 -3.77
CA ASN A 384 11.06 13.92 -3.78
C ASN A 384 10.28 13.50 -2.52
N TYR A 385 10.22 14.42 -1.56
CA TYR A 385 9.37 14.32 -0.39
C TYR A 385 8.95 15.72 0.06
N PRO A 386 7.65 16.02 0.24
CA PRO A 386 7.18 17.37 0.58
C PRO A 386 7.79 17.97 1.84
N GLY A 387 8.24 17.12 2.78
CA GLY A 387 8.90 17.54 4.02
C GLY A 387 10.36 17.96 3.90
N LEU A 388 10.98 17.82 2.73
CA LEU A 388 12.37 18.22 2.51
C LEU A 388 12.50 19.73 2.24
N PRO A 389 13.58 20.39 2.69
CA PRO A 389 13.72 21.84 2.63
C PRO A 389 13.71 22.45 1.23
N ASP A 390 14.18 21.72 0.25
CA ASP A 390 14.31 22.12 -1.15
C ASP A 390 13.20 21.54 -2.03
N HIS A 391 12.17 20.91 -1.46
CA HIS A 391 11.10 20.32 -2.25
C HIS A 391 10.27 21.41 -2.98
N PRO A 392 10.12 21.32 -4.32
CA PRO A 392 9.30 22.27 -5.06
C PRO A 392 7.85 22.29 -4.56
N GLY A 393 7.33 23.49 -4.28
CA GLY A 393 5.97 23.66 -3.76
C GLY A 393 5.78 23.32 -2.29
N ARG A 394 6.85 23.10 -1.50
CA ARG A 394 6.75 22.85 -0.04
C ARG A 394 5.91 23.89 0.69
N GLU A 395 6.13 25.18 0.44
CA GLU A 395 5.37 26.25 1.11
C GLU A 395 3.87 26.20 0.77
N ILE A 396 3.51 25.73 -0.43
CA ILE A 396 2.11 25.51 -0.80
C ILE A 396 1.57 24.33 0.00
N HIS A 397 2.30 23.20 0.01
CA HIS A 397 1.94 21.99 0.72
C HIS A 397 1.66 22.25 2.20
N GLU A 398 2.55 22.97 2.89
CA GLU A 398 2.40 23.33 4.32
C GLU A 398 1.17 24.20 4.62
N ARG A 399 0.62 24.92 3.62
CA ARG A 399 -0.62 25.69 3.78
C ARG A 399 -1.88 24.86 3.62
N ILE A 400 -1.82 23.77 2.85
CA ILE A 400 -2.98 22.95 2.48
C ILE A 400 -2.97 21.55 3.08
N ALA A 401 -1.94 21.21 3.87
CA ALA A 401 -1.80 19.93 4.54
C ALA A 401 -1.22 20.10 5.96
N THR A 402 -1.59 19.18 6.86
CA THR A 402 -1.11 19.14 8.25
C THR A 402 0.09 18.20 8.44
N GLY A 403 0.59 17.61 7.36
CA GLY A 403 1.74 16.72 7.36
C GLY A 403 2.21 16.39 5.94
N ASN A 404 3.32 15.66 5.82
CA ASN A 404 4.06 15.44 4.57
C ASN A 404 3.74 14.09 3.88
N GLY A 405 2.94 13.24 4.51
CA GLY A 405 2.60 11.92 4.00
C GLY A 405 3.73 10.90 4.15
N ALA A 406 3.48 9.69 3.64
CA ALA A 406 4.37 8.54 3.84
C ALA A 406 4.86 7.85 2.56
N VAL A 407 4.74 8.56 1.44
CA VAL A 407 5.35 8.16 0.18
C VAL A 407 6.48 9.14 -0.11
N LEU A 408 7.61 8.62 -0.57
CA LEU A 408 8.68 9.42 -1.14
C LEU A 408 9.25 8.70 -2.36
N SER A 409 10.00 9.42 -3.18
CA SER A 409 10.73 8.83 -4.29
C SER A 409 12.13 9.42 -4.40
N PHE A 410 13.05 8.70 -5.02
CA PHE A 410 14.39 9.20 -5.30
C PHE A 410 14.94 8.66 -6.62
N GLU A 411 15.85 9.42 -7.22
CA GLU A 411 16.48 9.09 -8.50
C GLU A 411 17.95 8.71 -8.29
N THR A 412 18.33 7.55 -8.83
CA THR A 412 19.70 7.00 -8.73
C THR A 412 20.63 7.55 -9.82
N GLY A 413 20.08 8.02 -10.94
CA GLY A 413 20.82 8.36 -12.16
C GLY A 413 20.95 7.21 -13.16
N ASP A 414 20.66 5.97 -12.74
CA ASP A 414 20.89 4.76 -13.54
C ASP A 414 19.80 3.71 -13.28
N LYS A 415 19.16 3.21 -14.34
CA LYS A 415 18.03 2.28 -14.21
C LYS A 415 18.50 0.94 -13.65
N GLU A 416 19.61 0.41 -14.14
CA GLU A 416 20.18 -0.86 -13.71
C GLU A 416 20.64 -0.80 -12.25
N LEU A 417 21.20 0.33 -11.81
CA LEU A 417 21.46 0.59 -10.39
C LEU A 417 20.17 0.54 -9.56
N SER A 418 19.08 1.16 -10.05
CA SER A 418 17.80 1.10 -9.34
C SER A 418 17.27 -0.32 -9.22
N GLU A 419 17.35 -1.13 -10.28
CA GLU A 419 16.93 -2.54 -10.25
C GLU A 419 17.72 -3.35 -9.22
N ARG A 420 19.04 -3.11 -9.10
CA ARG A 420 19.89 -3.74 -8.08
C ARG A 420 19.49 -3.33 -6.66
N ILE A 421 19.30 -2.03 -6.42
CA ILE A 421 18.88 -1.52 -5.09
C ILE A 421 17.53 -2.14 -4.70
N VAL A 422 16.54 -2.10 -5.59
CA VAL A 422 15.21 -2.66 -5.31
C VAL A 422 15.28 -4.16 -5.03
N GLY A 423 16.05 -4.92 -5.81
CA GLY A 423 16.27 -6.36 -5.59
C GLY A 423 17.10 -6.71 -4.34
N GLY A 424 17.87 -5.76 -3.82
CA GLY A 424 18.76 -5.93 -2.67
C GLY A 424 18.05 -5.88 -1.31
N THR A 425 16.93 -5.17 -1.22
CA THR A 425 16.16 -5.04 0.04
C THR A 425 15.58 -6.37 0.55
N ARG A 426 15.35 -6.46 1.87
CA ARG A 426 14.78 -7.65 2.54
C ARG A 426 13.52 -7.32 3.34
N LEU A 427 13.46 -6.13 3.95
CA LEU A 427 12.29 -5.62 4.67
C LEU A 427 11.36 -4.85 3.75
N TRP A 428 11.91 -4.10 2.80
CA TRP A 428 11.08 -3.40 1.81
C TRP A 428 10.46 -4.39 0.83
N GLY A 429 9.15 -4.62 0.94
CA GLY A 429 8.44 -5.52 0.05
C GLY A 429 8.39 -4.97 -1.37
N ILE A 430 8.91 -5.73 -2.35
CA ILE A 430 8.80 -5.37 -3.78
C ILE A 430 7.34 -5.57 -4.21
N SER A 431 6.57 -4.49 -4.23
CA SER A 431 5.15 -4.55 -4.60
C SER A 431 4.66 -3.22 -5.15
N VAL A 432 3.58 -3.31 -5.92
CA VAL A 432 2.75 -2.15 -6.26
C VAL A 432 1.81 -1.84 -5.10
N SER A 433 1.14 -0.69 -5.12
CA SER A 433 0.34 -0.14 -4.00
C SER A 433 1.18 0.66 -2.98
N PHE A 434 0.52 1.15 -1.93
CA PHE A 434 1.07 1.90 -0.80
C PHE A 434 0.02 2.05 0.32
N GLY A 435 0.44 2.60 1.46
CA GLY A 435 -0.45 3.00 2.54
C GLY A 435 -0.82 1.90 3.53
N CYS A 436 -0.15 0.74 3.45
CA CYS A 436 -0.25 -0.33 4.42
C CYS A 436 0.70 -0.13 5.60
N VAL A 437 0.53 -0.93 6.64
CA VAL A 437 1.46 -1.05 7.77
C VAL A 437 2.84 -1.59 7.37
N ASN A 438 2.95 -2.30 6.24
CA ASN A 438 4.23 -2.80 5.73
C ASN A 438 4.87 -1.85 4.72
N SER A 439 6.19 -1.71 4.81
CA SER A 439 7.01 -0.90 3.92
C SER A 439 7.19 -1.56 2.55
N LEU A 440 7.05 -0.77 1.48
CA LEU A 440 7.16 -1.23 0.10
C LEU A 440 8.17 -0.41 -0.68
N ILE A 441 8.82 -1.07 -1.64
CA ILE A 441 9.73 -0.46 -2.61
C ILE A 441 9.32 -0.85 -4.03
N SER A 442 9.41 0.08 -4.97
CA SER A 442 9.01 -0.18 -6.36
C SER A 442 9.70 0.75 -7.35
N MET A 443 9.80 0.33 -8.60
CA MET A 443 10.17 1.18 -9.73
C MET A 443 8.92 1.47 -10.56
N PRO A 444 8.36 2.70 -10.51
CA PRO A 444 7.10 3.00 -11.18
C PRO A 444 7.09 2.67 -12.67
N CYS A 445 8.12 3.04 -13.44
CA CYS A 445 8.18 2.79 -14.88
C CYS A 445 8.31 1.30 -15.26
N VAL A 446 8.86 0.46 -14.38
CA VAL A 446 9.00 -0.99 -14.63
C VAL A 446 7.78 -1.78 -14.12
N MET A 447 7.03 -1.20 -13.17
CA MET A 447 5.93 -1.88 -12.50
C MET A 447 4.58 -1.17 -12.75
N SER A 448 4.22 -0.19 -11.92
CA SER A 448 2.87 0.40 -11.89
C SER A 448 2.50 1.24 -13.13
N HIS A 449 3.50 1.81 -13.80
CA HIS A 449 3.39 2.64 -15.00
C HIS A 449 3.96 1.94 -16.24
N ALA A 450 4.22 0.63 -16.17
CA ALA A 450 4.74 -0.15 -17.29
C ALA A 450 3.79 -0.19 -18.50
N SER A 451 2.48 0.01 -18.29
CA SER A 451 1.49 0.05 -19.36
C SER A 451 1.46 1.37 -20.15
N ILE A 452 2.19 2.40 -19.72
CA ILE A 452 2.32 3.67 -20.45
C ILE A 452 3.47 3.51 -21.43
N ASP A 453 3.23 3.89 -22.70
CA ASP A 453 4.24 3.83 -23.75
C ASP A 453 5.51 4.60 -23.36
N PRO A 454 6.73 4.07 -23.59
CA PRO A 454 7.97 4.74 -23.21
C PRO A 454 8.11 6.17 -23.72
N ALA A 455 7.63 6.47 -24.94
CA ALA A 455 7.68 7.83 -25.49
C ALA A 455 6.76 8.78 -24.69
N VAL A 456 5.59 8.30 -24.28
CA VAL A 456 4.65 9.06 -23.45
C VAL A 456 5.19 9.23 -22.02
N ARG A 457 5.89 8.24 -21.47
CA ARG A 457 6.56 8.39 -20.17
C ARG A 457 7.66 9.45 -20.21
N ALA A 458 8.47 9.44 -21.28
CA ALA A 458 9.50 10.43 -21.51
C ALA A 458 8.91 11.84 -21.70
N GLU A 459 7.84 11.97 -22.50
CA GLU A 459 7.10 13.23 -22.68
C GLU A 459 6.60 13.79 -21.34
N ARG A 460 6.13 12.92 -20.45
CA ARG A 460 5.64 13.28 -19.10
C ARG A 460 6.74 13.48 -18.07
N GLY A 461 8.02 13.30 -18.45
CA GLY A 461 9.15 13.45 -17.55
C GLY A 461 9.21 12.40 -16.43
N LEU A 462 8.68 11.19 -16.65
CA LEU A 462 8.77 10.08 -15.68
C LEU A 462 10.15 9.41 -15.76
N PRO A 463 11.01 9.53 -14.73
CA PRO A 463 12.36 8.95 -14.79
C PRO A 463 12.32 7.42 -14.70
N GLU A 464 12.99 6.73 -15.63
CA GLU A 464 13.08 5.26 -15.66
C GLU A 464 13.85 4.67 -14.46
N ASN A 465 14.70 5.49 -13.85
CA ASN A 465 15.54 5.19 -12.69
C ASN A 465 14.88 5.59 -11.35
N LEU A 466 13.63 6.05 -11.35
CA LEU A 466 12.92 6.45 -10.15
C LEU A 466 12.61 5.23 -9.27
N ILE A 467 13.01 5.31 -8.00
CA ILE A 467 12.57 4.38 -6.95
C ILE A 467 11.53 5.10 -6.10
N ARG A 468 10.41 4.44 -5.85
CA ARG A 468 9.36 4.91 -4.93
C ARG A 468 9.34 4.03 -3.69
N LEU A 469 9.42 4.67 -2.53
CA LEU A 469 9.31 4.06 -1.21
C LEU A 469 7.97 4.43 -0.60
N CYS A 470 7.31 3.44 -0.01
CA CYS A 470 6.05 3.62 0.70
C CYS A 470 6.25 3.08 2.09
N VAL A 471 6.36 3.98 3.06
CA VAL A 471 6.86 3.66 4.40
C VAL A 471 5.73 3.13 5.27
N GLY A 472 5.97 2.00 5.91
CA GLY A 472 5.10 1.34 6.88
C GLY A 472 5.35 1.82 8.31
N ILE A 473 4.98 0.99 9.28
CA ILE A 473 5.08 1.30 10.72
C ILE A 473 6.19 0.52 11.43
N GLU A 474 7.06 -0.15 10.68
CA GLU A 474 8.23 -0.87 11.20
C GLU A 474 9.17 0.06 11.99
N ASP A 475 10.19 -0.52 12.63
CA ASP A 475 11.21 0.30 13.26
C ASP A 475 11.99 1.11 12.21
N PRO A 476 12.16 2.44 12.40
CA PRO A 476 12.88 3.27 11.44
C PRO A 476 14.34 2.87 11.30
N GLY A 477 14.98 2.34 12.34
CA GLY A 477 16.36 1.86 12.28
C GLY A 477 16.48 0.69 11.31
N ASP A 478 15.64 -0.34 11.51
CA ASP A 478 15.61 -1.53 10.65
C ASP A 478 15.37 -1.17 9.17
N LEU A 479 14.46 -0.24 8.90
CA LEU A 479 14.17 0.20 7.53
C LEU A 479 15.34 0.94 6.86
N ILE A 480 16.04 1.79 7.61
CA ILE A 480 17.22 2.51 7.12
C ILE A 480 18.37 1.52 6.92
N ASP A 481 18.61 0.62 7.86
CA ASP A 481 19.68 -0.38 7.79
C ASP A 481 19.50 -1.32 6.59
N ASP A 482 18.27 -1.81 6.33
CA ASP A 482 17.99 -2.64 5.15
C ASP A 482 18.19 -1.86 3.83
N LEU A 483 17.79 -0.58 3.80
CA LEU A 483 17.98 0.28 2.64
C LEU A 483 19.47 0.61 2.41
N GLU A 484 20.21 0.90 3.47
CA GLU A 484 21.66 1.18 3.45
C GLU A 484 22.44 -0.01 2.92
N ASN A 485 22.15 -1.22 3.42
CA ASN A 485 22.76 -2.45 2.91
C ASN A 485 22.47 -2.65 1.42
N ALA A 486 21.22 -2.46 0.99
CA ALA A 486 20.85 -2.57 -0.43
C ALA A 486 21.55 -1.51 -1.31
N LEU A 487 21.70 -0.28 -0.81
CA LEU A 487 22.44 0.79 -1.50
C LEU A 487 23.93 0.46 -1.62
N MET A 488 24.53 -0.09 -0.56
CA MET A 488 25.95 -0.47 -0.53
C MET A 488 26.23 -1.66 -1.45
N GLU A 489 25.46 -2.75 -1.35
CA GLU A 489 25.58 -3.93 -2.21
C GLU A 489 25.40 -3.59 -3.70
N ALA A 490 24.51 -2.65 -4.02
CA ALA A 490 24.29 -2.21 -5.40
C ALA A 490 25.40 -1.32 -5.96
N GLY A 491 26.33 -0.86 -5.12
CA GLY A 491 27.40 0.09 -5.45
C GLY A 491 26.96 1.55 -5.50
N ALA A 492 25.83 1.91 -4.87
CA ALA A 492 25.29 3.27 -4.86
C ALA A 492 25.96 4.18 -3.82
N ILE A 493 26.43 3.60 -2.72
CA ILE A 493 27.11 4.28 -1.62
C ILE A 493 28.32 3.47 -1.16
N ALA A 494 29.29 4.15 -0.53
CA ALA A 494 30.44 3.53 0.11
C ALA A 494 30.71 4.20 1.46
N PHE A 495 31.29 3.46 2.41
CA PHE A 495 31.67 4.00 3.71
C PHE A 495 32.99 4.77 3.60
N ASP A 496 32.97 6.07 3.90
CA ASP A 496 34.16 6.90 4.02
C ASP A 496 34.66 6.86 5.48
N SER A 497 35.77 6.16 5.70
CA SER A 497 36.37 5.98 7.02
C SER A 497 36.97 7.27 7.60
N GLN A 498 37.30 8.26 6.78
CA GLN A 498 37.84 9.54 7.25
C GLN A 498 36.72 10.45 7.77
N GLN A 499 35.57 10.43 7.09
CA GLN A 499 34.40 11.21 7.47
C GLN A 499 33.44 10.45 8.41
N ASN A 500 33.71 9.17 8.65
CA ASN A 500 32.88 8.26 9.43
C ASN A 500 31.40 8.30 9.02
N LYS A 501 31.15 8.28 7.70
CA LYS A 501 29.81 8.33 7.11
C LYS A 501 29.78 7.68 5.75
N TYR A 502 28.60 7.27 5.31
CA TYR A 502 28.38 6.84 3.94
C TYR A 502 28.36 8.04 2.98
N ILE A 503 28.93 7.85 1.80
CA ILE A 503 28.95 8.82 0.71
C ILE A 503 28.42 8.18 -0.56
N ARG A 504 27.72 8.96 -1.38
CA ARG A 504 27.22 8.50 -2.68
C ARG A 504 28.37 8.28 -3.66
N VAL A 505 28.43 7.09 -4.23
CA VAL A 505 29.33 6.75 -5.33
C VAL A 505 28.72 7.29 -6.60
N ARG A 506 29.42 8.20 -7.27
CA ARG A 506 29.03 8.68 -8.61
C ARG A 506 29.90 7.94 -9.63
N PRO A 507 29.31 7.37 -10.69
CA PRO A 507 30.10 6.78 -11.75
C PRO A 507 31.08 7.82 -12.28
N THR A 508 32.38 7.50 -12.30
CA THR A 508 33.36 8.38 -12.93
C THR A 508 33.17 8.34 -14.45
N LEU A 509 33.55 9.42 -15.16
CA LEU A 509 33.49 9.47 -16.63
C LEU A 509 34.23 8.27 -17.27
N ASN A 510 35.33 7.83 -16.64
CA ASN A 510 36.11 6.67 -17.07
C ASN A 510 35.41 5.33 -16.84
N GLU A 511 34.64 5.16 -15.76
CA GLU A 511 33.83 3.95 -15.56
C GLU A 511 32.67 3.90 -16.55
N GLN A 512 32.02 5.03 -16.83
CA GLN A 512 31.00 5.11 -17.88
C GLN A 512 31.57 4.76 -19.25
N LEU A 513 32.79 5.23 -19.56
CA LEU A 513 33.52 4.84 -20.77
C LEU A 513 33.88 3.36 -20.76
N ASN A 514 34.41 2.82 -19.66
CA ASN A 514 34.80 1.41 -19.56
C ASN A 514 33.58 0.47 -19.65
N THR A 515 32.45 0.80 -19.04
CA THR A 515 31.20 0.05 -19.18
C THR A 515 30.63 0.18 -20.60
N ALA A 516 30.75 1.34 -21.24
CA ALA A 516 30.38 1.51 -22.65
C ALA A 516 31.30 0.73 -23.60
N VAL A 517 32.60 0.66 -23.31
CA VAL A 517 33.61 -0.11 -24.05
C VAL A 517 33.42 -1.62 -23.85
N GLN A 518 33.08 -2.07 -22.63
CA GLN A 518 32.65 -3.45 -22.37
C GLN A 518 31.35 -3.79 -23.12
N LYS A 519 30.36 -2.88 -23.15
CA LYS A 519 29.15 -3.03 -23.98
C LYS A 519 29.45 -3.03 -25.50
N LEU A 520 30.63 -2.55 -25.92
CA LEU A 520 31.11 -2.54 -27.30
C LEU A 520 31.99 -3.75 -27.67
N GLY A 521 32.16 -4.73 -26.76
CA GLY A 521 32.66 -6.06 -27.12
C GLY A 521 34.18 -6.16 -27.32
N LEU A 522 34.98 -5.59 -26.40
CA LEU A 522 36.37 -6.02 -26.22
C LEU A 522 36.43 -6.95 -25.01
N GLU A 523 36.34 -8.25 -25.27
CA GLU A 523 36.43 -9.32 -24.28
C GLU A 523 37.88 -9.44 -23.77
N GLU A 524 38.12 -9.03 -22.52
CA GLU A 524 39.06 -9.77 -21.68
C GLU A 524 38.24 -10.77 -20.87
N THR A 525 38.36 -12.05 -21.22
CA THR A 525 37.75 -13.16 -20.47
C THR A 525 38.43 -13.29 -19.12
N VAL A 526 37.85 -12.67 -18.10
CA VAL A 526 38.17 -12.99 -16.70
C VAL A 526 37.14 -14.03 -16.26
N ASP A 527 37.59 -15.23 -15.88
CA ASP A 527 36.73 -16.27 -15.33
C ASP A 527 36.10 -15.74 -14.03
N GLN A 528 34.82 -15.36 -14.10
CA GLN A 528 34.09 -14.77 -12.98
C GLN A 528 33.25 -15.84 -12.28
N GLU A 529 33.60 -16.16 -11.04
CA GLU A 529 32.81 -17.08 -10.21
C GLU A 529 31.59 -16.35 -9.62
N TRP A 530 30.42 -17.00 -9.65
CA TRP A 530 29.17 -16.45 -9.13
C TRP A 530 28.72 -17.19 -7.88
N PHE A 531 28.45 -16.45 -6.82
CA PHE A 531 27.80 -17.01 -5.65
C PHE A 531 26.28 -17.06 -5.86
N VAL A 532 25.69 -18.24 -5.73
CA VAL A 532 24.26 -18.49 -5.94
C VAL A 532 23.60 -19.00 -4.66
N SER A 533 22.40 -18.52 -4.37
CA SER A 533 21.59 -19.04 -3.25
C SER A 533 20.21 -19.49 -3.72
N ALA A 534 19.77 -20.65 -3.24
CA ALA A 534 18.44 -21.19 -3.52
C ALA A 534 17.72 -21.62 -2.22
N PRO A 535 16.40 -21.37 -2.09
CA PRO A 535 15.63 -21.88 -0.97
C PRO A 535 15.50 -23.42 -1.09
N GLY A 536 15.96 -24.15 -0.07
CA GLY A 536 15.78 -25.60 -0.01
C GLY A 536 14.30 -25.97 0.13
N LYS A 537 13.74 -26.67 -0.87
CA LYS A 537 12.41 -27.30 -0.76
C LYS A 537 12.57 -28.81 -0.85
N ILE A 538 12.00 -29.54 0.11
CA ILE A 538 11.83 -31.00 0.01
C ILE A 538 10.37 -31.26 -0.32
N ILE A 539 10.10 -31.89 -1.46
CA ILE A 539 8.76 -32.36 -1.81
C ILE A 539 8.78 -33.89 -1.76
N LEU A 540 8.08 -34.47 -0.76
CA LEU A 540 7.93 -35.91 -0.60
C LEU A 540 6.72 -36.38 -1.43
N PHE A 541 6.98 -37.10 -2.53
CA PHE A 541 5.94 -37.79 -3.29
C PHE A 541 6.06 -39.31 -3.11
N GLY A 542 4.92 -39.97 -2.87
CA GLY A 542 4.70 -41.33 -3.35
C GLY A 542 4.21 -41.24 -4.79
N GLU A 543 4.76 -42.04 -5.70
CA GLU A 543 4.37 -42.02 -7.11
C GLU A 543 2.85 -42.25 -7.25
N HIS A 544 2.19 -41.30 -7.93
CA HIS A 544 0.75 -41.21 -8.27
C HIS A 544 -0.21 -40.52 -7.30
N ALA A 545 -0.01 -39.22 -7.01
CA ALA A 545 -1.09 -38.42 -6.39
C ALA A 545 -1.03 -36.91 -6.66
N VAL A 546 -1.41 -36.43 -7.86
CA VAL A 546 -2.22 -35.20 -8.04
C VAL A 546 -3.11 -35.34 -9.29
N VAL A 547 -4.01 -36.33 -9.28
CA VAL A 547 -5.27 -36.31 -10.06
C VAL A 547 -6.49 -36.64 -9.17
N HIS A 548 -6.33 -37.07 -7.89
CA HIS A 548 -7.44 -37.64 -7.10
C HIS A 548 -7.51 -37.28 -5.60
N GLY A 549 -7.31 -36.02 -5.20
CA GLY A 549 -7.82 -35.52 -3.90
C GLY A 549 -7.25 -36.17 -2.62
N VAL A 550 -5.93 -36.15 -2.41
CA VAL A 550 -5.31 -36.44 -1.10
C VAL A 550 -4.36 -35.30 -0.69
N THR A 551 -4.31 -35.01 0.61
CA THR A 551 -3.56 -33.93 1.25
C THR A 551 -2.04 -34.09 1.09
N ALA A 552 -1.38 -33.08 0.52
CA ALA A 552 0.07 -32.97 0.50
C ALA A 552 0.59 -32.42 1.84
N ILE A 553 1.72 -32.96 2.32
CA ILE A 553 2.49 -32.36 3.42
C ILE A 553 3.73 -31.71 2.79
N ALA A 554 3.71 -30.38 2.70
CA ALA A 554 4.88 -29.60 2.36
C ALA A 554 5.61 -29.22 3.67
N ALA A 555 6.91 -29.48 3.75
CA ALA A 555 7.76 -28.94 4.80
C ALA A 555 8.87 -28.10 4.15
N SER A 556 8.98 -26.84 4.58
CA SER A 556 10.12 -25.99 4.25
C SER A 556 11.27 -26.38 5.17
N VAL A 557 12.43 -26.70 4.62
CA VAL A 557 13.65 -26.78 5.43
C VAL A 557 14.26 -25.39 5.37
N ASP A 558 14.34 -24.73 6.52
CA ASP A 558 14.75 -23.33 6.67
C ASP A 558 16.28 -23.13 6.51
N LEU A 559 16.88 -23.79 5.52
CA LEU A 559 18.31 -23.67 5.22
C LEU A 559 18.45 -23.26 3.76
N ARG A 560 18.90 -22.02 3.53
CA ARG A 560 19.39 -21.58 2.22
C ARG A 560 20.60 -22.45 1.87
N CYS A 561 20.58 -23.05 0.68
CA CYS A 561 21.77 -23.68 0.11
C CYS A 561 22.54 -22.65 -0.69
N PHE A 562 23.85 -22.61 -0.51
CA PHE A 562 24.77 -21.71 -1.18
C PHE A 562 25.72 -22.52 -2.06
N GLY A 563 26.02 -22.03 -3.25
CA GLY A 563 26.95 -22.69 -4.18
C GLY A 563 27.72 -21.68 -5.01
N LEU A 564 28.89 -22.09 -5.50
CA LEU A 564 29.68 -21.35 -6.47
C LEU A 564 29.38 -21.90 -7.87
N ALA A 565 29.03 -21.01 -8.79
CA ALA A 565 28.83 -21.31 -10.19
C ALA A 565 29.94 -20.68 -11.02
N THR A 566 30.73 -21.51 -11.69
CA THR A 566 31.82 -21.06 -12.56
C THR A 566 31.40 -21.19 -14.02
N PRO A 567 31.51 -20.14 -14.85
CA PRO A 567 31.25 -20.23 -16.28
C PRO A 567 32.25 -21.21 -16.92
N ARG A 568 31.73 -22.11 -17.76
CA ARG A 568 32.53 -23.10 -18.50
C ARG A 568 32.30 -22.91 -20.00
N ASN A 569 33.38 -23.00 -20.76
CA ASN A 569 33.37 -22.84 -22.22
C ASN A 569 33.36 -24.18 -22.97
N ASP A 570 33.18 -25.30 -22.26
CA ASP A 570 33.26 -26.67 -22.79
C ASP A 570 31.88 -27.28 -23.12
N GLY A 571 30.82 -26.48 -23.04
CA GLY A 571 29.45 -26.96 -23.32
C GLY A 571 28.91 -27.90 -22.24
N ARG A 572 29.49 -27.89 -21.03
CA ARG A 572 29.05 -28.73 -19.91
C ARG A 572 28.58 -27.89 -18.73
N VAL A 573 27.72 -28.48 -17.92
CA VAL A 573 27.27 -27.94 -16.64
C VAL A 573 27.65 -28.94 -15.57
N SER A 574 28.27 -28.49 -14.48
CA SER A 574 28.62 -29.33 -13.34
C SER A 574 28.07 -28.75 -12.06
N VAL A 575 27.72 -29.62 -11.11
CA VAL A 575 27.35 -29.26 -9.75
C VAL A 575 28.29 -29.98 -8.79
N HIS A 576 28.83 -29.22 -7.84
CA HIS A 576 29.72 -29.73 -6.81
C HIS A 576 29.23 -29.26 -5.43
N PHE A 577 28.79 -30.19 -4.60
CA PHE A 577 28.44 -29.95 -3.20
C PHE A 577 29.55 -30.48 -2.32
N THR A 578 30.36 -29.58 -1.75
CA THR A 578 31.47 -29.95 -0.86
C THR A 578 30.99 -30.37 0.53
N ASP A 579 29.77 -30.03 0.90
CA ASP A 579 29.12 -30.25 2.19
C ASP A 579 28.21 -31.49 2.25
N ILE A 580 27.91 -32.11 1.10
CA ILE A 580 27.10 -33.34 1.00
C ILE A 580 27.95 -34.45 0.37
N ASP A 581 28.75 -35.14 1.21
CA ASP A 581 29.64 -36.24 0.80
C ASP A 581 30.54 -35.90 -0.41
N ASN A 582 30.87 -34.62 -0.58
CA ASN A 582 31.63 -34.12 -1.72
C ASN A 582 31.03 -34.49 -3.10
N PHE A 583 29.70 -34.49 -3.21
CA PHE A 583 28.96 -34.86 -4.41
C PHE A 583 29.36 -34.01 -5.62
N TYR A 584 29.82 -34.64 -6.70
CA TYR A 584 30.12 -34.00 -7.98
C TYR A 584 29.37 -34.70 -9.11
N HIS A 585 28.73 -33.92 -9.97
CA HIS A 585 28.12 -34.44 -11.19
C HIS A 585 28.25 -33.44 -12.34
N GLU A 586 28.38 -33.95 -13.56
CA GLU A 586 28.57 -33.16 -14.79
C GLU A 586 27.64 -33.67 -15.88
N TRP A 587 27.01 -32.74 -16.59
CA TRP A 587 26.12 -32.97 -17.72
C TRP A 587 26.64 -32.27 -18.96
N ASP A 588 26.55 -32.94 -20.10
CA ASP A 588 26.72 -32.30 -21.41
C ASP A 588 25.43 -31.55 -21.76
N THR A 589 25.54 -30.24 -22.00
CA THR A 589 24.38 -29.41 -22.31
C THR A 589 23.63 -29.89 -23.55
N GLN A 590 24.28 -30.50 -24.53
CA GLN A 590 23.61 -31.02 -25.73
C GLN A 590 22.78 -32.27 -25.46
N SER A 591 23.10 -32.99 -24.39
CA SER A 591 22.41 -34.23 -23.98
C SER A 591 21.21 -33.99 -23.07
N LEU A 592 21.04 -32.75 -22.58
CA LEU A 592 19.91 -32.39 -21.74
C LEU A 592 18.61 -32.41 -22.56
N PRO A 593 17.50 -32.92 -22.01
CA PRO A 593 16.24 -33.06 -22.74
C PRO A 593 15.52 -31.71 -22.80
N TRP A 594 16.08 -30.76 -23.56
CA TRP A 594 15.54 -29.40 -23.72
C TRP A 594 14.07 -29.39 -24.17
N ASP A 595 13.68 -30.41 -24.93
CA ASP A 595 12.33 -30.57 -25.48
C ASP A 595 11.32 -31.14 -24.47
N ALA A 596 11.78 -31.64 -23.31
CA ALA A 596 10.91 -32.15 -22.25
C ALA A 596 10.22 -31.03 -21.44
N VAL A 597 10.58 -29.76 -21.70
CA VAL A 597 9.97 -28.59 -21.07
C VAL A 597 9.28 -27.77 -22.17
N THR A 598 7.94 -27.90 -22.25
CA THR A 598 7.14 -26.99 -23.09
C THR A 598 6.99 -25.66 -22.34
N PRO A 599 7.22 -24.49 -22.97
CA PRO A 599 7.18 -23.19 -22.31
C PRO A 599 5.83 -22.84 -21.67
#